data_AF-A0A7J4K9A3-F1
#
_entry.id   AF-A0A7J4K9A3-F1
#
_cell.length_a   1.000
_cell.length_b   1.000
_cell.length_c   1.000
_cell.angle_alpha   90.00
_cell.angle_beta   90.00
_cell.angle_gamma   90.00
#
_symmetry.space_group_name_H-M   'P 1'
#
loop_
_entity.id
_entity.type
_entity.pdbx_description
1 polymer ?
#
loop_
_entity_poly.entity_id
_entity_poly.type
_entity_poly.pdbx_seq_one_letter_code
_entity_poly.pdbx_strand_id
1 'polypeptide(L)'
;LSGGEAQRIRLATQIGSNLMGVLYVLDEPSIGLHQKDNQKLIDTLRRLRDLGNTLVVVEHDEDTIRSADYVVDMGPGAGVHGGYVVAEGTPAQIARNRKSLTGQYLAGTMQIDTPEKRRRNSRCLTITGCRENNLKNIDVRIPLGVFTVITGVSGSGKSTLVYDTLFQALQKKLYNSRVTPGTYSRLDFDAEIDRVIVIDQSPIGRTPRSNPATYTKVFDEIRRVFAETREAKVRGYKPGR
;
A
#
# COMPACT_ATOMS: atom_id res chain seq x y z
N LEU A 1 -14.44 0.64 7.64
CA LEU A 1 -14.01 -0.55 6.88
C LEU A 1 -12.91 -0.10 5.93
N SER A 2 -11.74 -0.72 5.99
CA SER A 2 -10.70 -0.52 4.98
C SER A 2 -11.15 -1.09 3.63
N GLY A 3 -10.51 -0.70 2.52
CA GLY A 3 -10.80 -1.24 1.19
C GLY A 3 -10.73 -2.78 1.16
N GLY A 4 -9.67 -3.36 1.71
CA GLY A 4 -9.50 -4.81 1.82
C GLY A 4 -10.53 -5.50 2.71
N GLU A 5 -11.02 -4.84 3.78
CA GLU A 5 -12.11 -5.40 4.59
C GLU A 5 -13.44 -5.46 3.82
N ALA A 6 -13.77 -4.40 3.07
CA ALA A 6 -14.98 -4.38 2.25
C ALA A 6 -14.94 -5.47 1.17
N GLN A 7 -13.78 -5.66 0.55
CA GLN A 7 -13.56 -6.73 -0.43
C GLN A 7 -13.72 -8.12 0.17
N ARG A 8 -13.14 -8.38 1.35
CA ARG A 8 -13.28 -9.67 2.05
C ARG A 8 -14.71 -9.95 2.51
N ILE A 9 -15.46 -8.93 2.92
CA ILE A 9 -16.90 -9.07 3.20
C ILE A 9 -17.64 -9.51 1.94
N ARG A 10 -17.35 -8.89 0.80
CA ARG A 10 -17.95 -9.29 -0.48
C ARG A 10 -17.56 -10.71 -0.88
N LEU A 11 -16.31 -11.13 -0.64
CA LEU A 11 -15.89 -12.50 -0.88
C LEU A 11 -16.67 -13.49 -0.02
N ALA A 12 -16.84 -13.19 1.27
CA ALA A 12 -17.60 -14.02 2.20
C ALA A 12 -19.07 -14.19 1.77
N THR A 13 -19.71 -13.14 1.26
CA THR A 13 -21.10 -13.24 0.78
C THR A 13 -21.23 -14.10 -0.48
N GLN A 14 -20.22 -14.11 -1.37
CA GLN A 14 -20.24 -14.96 -2.57
C GLN A 14 -20.05 -16.44 -2.25
N ILE A 15 -19.28 -16.79 -1.21
CA ILE A 15 -19.18 -18.18 -0.76
C ILE A 15 -20.54 -18.66 -0.24
N GLY A 16 -21.25 -17.79 0.49
CA GLY A 16 -22.56 -18.11 1.06
C GLY A 16 -23.66 -18.31 0.03
N SER A 17 -23.52 -17.78 -1.19
CA SER A 17 -24.53 -17.90 -2.24
C SER A 17 -24.50 -19.24 -2.99
N ASN A 18 -23.48 -20.08 -2.79
CA ASN A 18 -23.30 -21.39 -3.44
C ASN A 18 -23.51 -21.37 -4.97
N LEU A 19 -23.17 -20.25 -5.62
CA LEU A 19 -23.24 -20.15 -7.07
C LEU A 19 -22.20 -21.08 -7.73
N MET A 20 -22.57 -21.66 -8.87
CA MET A 20 -21.73 -22.54 -9.69
C MET A 20 -21.66 -22.01 -11.12
N GLY A 21 -20.58 -22.30 -11.85
CA GLY A 21 -20.40 -21.86 -13.23
C GLY A 21 -20.13 -20.35 -13.38
N VAL A 22 -19.72 -19.68 -12.31
CA VAL A 22 -19.42 -18.24 -12.31
C VAL A 22 -17.92 -18.01 -12.51
N LEU A 23 -17.57 -16.96 -13.27
CA LEU A 23 -16.22 -16.42 -13.35
C LEU A 23 -16.07 -15.26 -12.35
N TYR A 24 -15.27 -15.46 -11.31
CA TYR A 24 -14.92 -14.42 -10.35
C TYR A 24 -13.61 -13.76 -10.75
N VAL A 25 -13.61 -12.43 -10.81
CA VAL A 25 -12.40 -11.61 -10.99
C VAL A 25 -12.13 -10.87 -9.69
N LEU A 26 -10.95 -11.08 -9.12
CA LEU A 26 -10.53 -10.48 -7.85
C LEU A 26 -9.25 -9.66 -8.06
N ASP A 27 -9.23 -8.46 -7.47
CA ASP A 27 -8.13 -7.52 -7.58
C ASP A 27 -7.44 -7.38 -6.21
N GLU A 28 -6.24 -7.96 -6.07
CA GLU A 28 -5.39 -7.96 -4.86
C GLU A 28 -6.13 -8.23 -3.53
N PRO A 29 -6.84 -9.37 -3.38
CA PRO A 29 -7.59 -9.70 -2.16
C PRO A 29 -6.74 -9.81 -0.88
N SER A 30 -5.42 -9.98 -1.00
CA SER A 30 -4.48 -10.00 0.12
C SER A 30 -4.22 -8.60 0.73
N ILE A 31 -4.65 -7.51 0.08
CA ILE A 31 -4.43 -6.13 0.58
C ILE A 31 -4.92 -5.99 2.03
N GLY A 32 -4.00 -5.52 2.88
CA GLY A 32 -4.27 -5.26 4.30
C GLY A 32 -4.48 -6.52 5.14
N LEU A 33 -4.21 -7.71 4.59
CA LEU A 33 -4.20 -8.97 5.33
C LEU A 33 -2.82 -9.22 5.92
N HIS A 34 -2.78 -9.91 7.05
CA HIS A 34 -1.52 -10.33 7.68
C HIS A 34 -1.17 -11.74 7.19
N GLN A 35 0.12 -12.08 7.06
CA GLN A 35 0.57 -13.38 6.52
C GLN A 35 -0.12 -14.59 7.17
N LYS A 36 -0.31 -14.53 8.49
CA LYS A 36 -1.05 -15.55 9.27
C LYS A 36 -2.45 -15.87 8.72
N ASP A 37 -3.17 -14.87 8.21
CA ASP A 37 -4.52 -15.04 7.69
C ASP A 37 -4.55 -15.28 6.17
N ASN A 38 -3.41 -15.14 5.50
CA ASN A 38 -3.30 -15.35 4.06
C ASN A 38 -3.67 -16.78 3.65
N GLN A 39 -3.27 -17.78 4.45
CA GLN A 39 -3.66 -19.17 4.20
C GLN A 39 -5.18 -19.36 4.17
N LYS A 40 -5.92 -18.70 5.07
CA LYS A 40 -7.39 -18.79 5.11
C LYS A 40 -8.02 -18.17 3.86
N LEU A 41 -7.41 -17.10 3.33
CA LEU A 41 -7.84 -16.50 2.08
C LEU A 41 -7.63 -17.48 0.93
N ILE A 42 -6.43 -18.08 0.82
CA ILE A 42 -6.12 -19.07 -0.21
C ILE A 42 -7.10 -20.26 -0.15
N ASP A 43 -7.36 -20.80 1.05
CA ASP A 43 -8.30 -21.91 1.26
C ASP A 43 -9.73 -21.51 0.84
N THR A 44 -10.11 -20.27 1.10
CA THR A 44 -11.38 -19.70 0.66
C THR A 44 -11.49 -19.61 -0.85
N LEU A 45 -10.45 -19.15 -1.54
CA LEU A 45 -10.40 -19.08 -3.00
C LEU A 45 -10.47 -20.49 -3.61
N ARG A 46 -9.74 -21.46 -3.04
CA ARG A 46 -9.82 -22.87 -3.45
C ARG A 46 -11.22 -23.44 -3.28
N ARG A 47 -11.88 -23.16 -2.15
CA ARG A 47 -13.27 -23.59 -1.94
C ARG A 47 -14.21 -23.01 -2.99
N LEU A 48 -14.08 -21.73 -3.34
CA LEU A 48 -14.89 -21.12 -4.40
C LEU A 48 -14.66 -21.80 -5.75
N ARG A 49 -13.41 -22.11 -6.10
CA ARG A 49 -13.05 -22.87 -7.30
C ARG A 49 -13.71 -24.25 -7.28
N ASP A 50 -13.58 -24.97 -6.18
CA ASP A 50 -14.05 -26.35 -6.03
C ASP A 50 -15.58 -26.50 -6.06
N LEU A 51 -16.32 -25.40 -5.84
CA LEU A 51 -17.76 -25.32 -6.10
C LEU A 51 -18.11 -25.34 -7.61
N GLY A 52 -17.13 -25.38 -8.50
CA GLY A 52 -17.33 -25.36 -9.96
C GLY A 52 -17.29 -23.96 -10.56
N ASN A 53 -16.53 -23.05 -9.94
CA ASN A 53 -16.33 -21.69 -10.44
C ASN A 53 -14.91 -21.50 -10.99
N THR A 54 -14.75 -20.50 -11.84
CA THR A 54 -13.43 -20.05 -12.31
C THR A 54 -13.03 -18.80 -11.56
N LEU A 55 -11.78 -18.72 -11.13
CA LEU A 55 -11.24 -17.55 -10.45
C LEU A 55 -10.06 -16.98 -11.26
N VAL A 56 -10.12 -15.68 -11.55
CA VAL A 56 -9.01 -14.90 -12.07
C VAL A 56 -8.63 -13.89 -11.00
N VAL A 57 -7.41 -14.01 -10.48
CA VAL A 57 -6.94 -13.22 -9.34
C VAL A 57 -5.70 -12.43 -9.76
N VAL A 58 -5.78 -11.10 -9.67
CA VAL A 58 -4.61 -10.22 -9.76
C VAL A 58 -3.97 -10.19 -8.38
N GLU A 59 -2.71 -10.60 -8.27
CA GLU A 59 -1.98 -10.68 -6.99
C GLU A 59 -0.48 -10.50 -7.18
N HIS A 60 0.16 -10.12 -6.08
CA HIS A 60 1.61 -9.99 -5.96
C HIS A 60 2.16 -10.78 -4.77
N ASP A 61 1.31 -11.33 -3.91
CA ASP A 61 1.71 -12.17 -2.78
C ASP A 61 2.25 -13.53 -3.23
N GLU A 62 3.44 -13.88 -2.73
CA GLU A 62 4.18 -15.09 -3.10
C GLU A 62 3.42 -16.38 -2.75
N ASP A 63 2.82 -16.46 -1.56
CA ASP A 63 2.11 -17.66 -1.11
C ASP A 63 0.89 -17.94 -1.98
N THR A 64 0.21 -16.88 -2.42
CA THR A 64 -0.94 -16.96 -3.33
C THR A 64 -0.50 -17.42 -4.72
N ILE A 65 0.56 -16.83 -5.27
CA ILE A 65 1.12 -17.24 -6.57
C ILE A 65 1.57 -18.70 -6.53
N ARG A 66 2.24 -19.14 -5.46
CA ARG A 66 2.67 -20.53 -5.28
C ARG A 66 1.50 -21.51 -5.15
N SER A 67 0.38 -21.05 -4.62
CA SER A 67 -0.81 -21.86 -4.37
C SER A 67 -1.75 -21.94 -5.57
N ALA A 68 -1.54 -21.13 -6.60
CA ALA A 68 -2.36 -21.07 -7.81
C ALA A 68 -2.22 -22.32 -8.67
N ASP A 69 -3.31 -22.72 -9.32
CA ASP A 69 -3.29 -23.82 -10.29
C ASP A 69 -2.58 -23.41 -11.58
N TYR A 70 -2.72 -22.14 -11.96
CA TYR A 70 -2.17 -21.56 -13.17
C TYR A 70 -1.83 -20.08 -12.94
N VAL A 71 -0.75 -19.63 -13.55
CA VAL A 71 -0.23 -18.26 -13.42
C VAL A 71 0.01 -17.72 -14.83
N VAL A 72 -0.41 -16.47 -15.05
CA VAL A 72 -0.09 -15.67 -16.23
C VAL A 72 0.74 -14.49 -15.76
N ASP A 73 2.00 -14.44 -16.16
CA ASP A 73 2.93 -13.37 -15.81
C ASP A 73 2.94 -12.29 -16.89
N MET A 74 2.59 -11.06 -16.49
CA MET A 74 2.52 -9.90 -17.37
C MET A 74 3.79 -9.06 -17.23
N GLY A 75 4.32 -8.55 -18.35
CA GLY A 75 5.52 -7.72 -18.33
C GLY A 75 6.01 -7.33 -19.73
N PRO A 76 7.32 -7.19 -19.95
CA PRO A 76 8.42 -7.28 -18.97
C PRO A 76 8.55 -6.07 -18.04
N GLY A 77 7.89 -4.96 -18.35
CA GLY A 77 7.84 -3.75 -17.52
C GLY A 77 6.42 -3.21 -17.36
N ALA A 78 6.29 -1.97 -16.89
CA ALA A 78 5.02 -1.28 -16.75
C ALA A 78 4.76 -0.31 -17.92
N GLY A 79 3.48 0.05 -18.14
CA GLY A 79 3.09 1.04 -19.16
C GLY A 79 3.47 0.62 -20.57
N VAL A 80 4.14 1.52 -21.32
CA VAL A 80 4.59 1.26 -22.71
C VAL A 80 5.61 0.12 -22.83
N HIS A 81 6.22 -0.29 -21.72
CA HIS A 81 7.17 -1.40 -21.65
C HIS A 81 6.52 -2.71 -21.18
N GLY A 82 5.20 -2.71 -20.95
CA GLY A 82 4.41 -3.86 -20.53
C GLY A 82 3.42 -4.33 -21.58
N GLY A 83 2.42 -5.09 -21.15
CA GLY A 83 1.33 -5.55 -22.01
C GLY A 83 1.60 -6.87 -22.74
N TYR A 84 2.68 -7.58 -22.41
CA TYR A 84 3.00 -8.89 -22.95
C TYR A 84 2.82 -9.99 -21.92
N VAL A 85 2.37 -11.16 -22.36
CA VAL A 85 2.47 -12.40 -21.59
C VAL A 85 3.92 -12.88 -21.66
N VAL A 86 4.64 -12.77 -20.55
CA VAL A 86 6.07 -13.14 -20.47
C VAL A 86 6.24 -14.63 -20.20
N ALA A 87 5.33 -15.18 -19.39
CA ALA A 87 5.29 -16.59 -19.03
C ALA A 87 3.87 -16.98 -18.65
N GLU A 88 3.49 -18.22 -18.93
CA GLU A 88 2.22 -18.80 -18.50
C GLU A 88 2.43 -20.29 -18.16
N GLY A 89 1.71 -20.79 -17.15
CA GLY A 89 1.85 -22.17 -16.69
C GLY A 89 1.62 -22.33 -15.19
N THR A 90 2.03 -23.47 -14.66
CA THR A 90 2.03 -23.71 -13.21
C THR A 90 3.08 -22.83 -12.52
N PRO A 91 2.95 -22.54 -11.20
CA PRO A 91 3.95 -21.75 -10.47
C PRO A 91 5.39 -22.30 -10.60
N ALA A 92 5.52 -23.62 -10.68
CA ALA A 92 6.82 -24.28 -10.89
C ALA A 92 7.39 -24.05 -12.31
N GLN A 93 6.55 -23.90 -13.33
CA GLN A 93 6.98 -23.53 -14.68
C GLN A 93 7.38 -22.05 -14.74
N ILE A 94 6.62 -21.16 -14.09
CA ILE A 94 6.96 -19.73 -13.98
C ILE A 94 8.32 -19.55 -13.31
N ALA A 95 8.56 -20.22 -12.17
CA ALA A 95 9.84 -20.15 -11.46
C ALA A 95 11.06 -20.60 -12.30
N ARG A 96 10.87 -21.46 -13.31
CA ARG A 96 11.96 -21.87 -14.21
C ARG A 96 12.20 -20.88 -15.36
N ASN A 97 11.25 -20.00 -15.63
CA ASN A 97 11.35 -19.05 -16.73
C ASN A 97 12.19 -17.82 -16.33
N ARG A 98 13.44 -17.77 -16.79
CA ARG A 98 14.36 -16.67 -16.50
C ARG A 98 13.95 -15.31 -17.09
N LYS A 99 13.02 -15.28 -18.06
CA LYS A 99 12.50 -14.01 -18.62
C LYS A 99 11.42 -13.38 -17.72
N SER A 100 10.77 -14.19 -16.88
CA SER A 100 9.75 -13.74 -15.94
C SER A 100 10.43 -13.11 -14.72
N LEU A 101 10.10 -11.84 -14.43
CA LEU A 101 10.57 -11.19 -13.20
C LEU A 101 10.01 -11.91 -11.97
N THR A 102 8.71 -12.22 -12.01
CA THR A 102 8.04 -13.04 -11.00
C THR A 102 8.74 -14.38 -10.80
N GLY A 103 9.08 -15.07 -11.90
CA GLY A 103 9.82 -16.33 -11.88
C GLY A 103 11.18 -16.22 -11.21
N GLN A 104 11.92 -15.13 -11.44
CA GLN A 104 13.22 -14.89 -10.82
C GLN A 104 13.14 -14.71 -9.29
N TYR A 105 12.08 -14.05 -8.79
CA TYR A 105 11.82 -13.94 -7.35
C TYR A 105 11.35 -15.27 -6.75
N LEU A 106 10.43 -15.99 -7.43
CA LEU A 106 9.97 -17.31 -6.98
C LEU A 106 11.10 -18.35 -6.92
N ALA A 107 12.08 -18.25 -7.81
CA ALA A 107 13.26 -19.11 -7.82
C ALA A 107 14.33 -18.70 -6.80
N GLY A 108 14.18 -17.54 -6.16
CA GLY A 108 15.18 -16.96 -5.26
C GLY A 108 16.45 -16.47 -5.96
N THR A 109 16.46 -16.39 -7.30
CA THR A 109 17.57 -15.81 -8.07
C THR A 109 17.64 -14.29 -7.93
N MET A 110 16.50 -13.66 -7.71
CA MET A 110 16.38 -12.29 -7.23
C MET A 110 15.77 -12.31 -5.83
N GLN A 111 16.30 -11.49 -4.93
CA GLN A 111 15.80 -11.36 -3.56
C GLN A 111 15.89 -9.89 -3.14
N ILE A 112 15.12 -9.53 -2.12
CA ILE A 112 15.22 -8.21 -1.49
C ILE A 112 16.27 -8.32 -0.39
N ASP A 113 17.37 -7.59 -0.56
CA ASP A 113 18.46 -7.59 0.43
C ASP A 113 17.98 -7.11 1.79
N THR A 114 18.39 -7.83 2.84
CA THR A 114 18.15 -7.41 4.22
C THR A 114 19.39 -6.72 4.79
N PRO A 115 19.27 -5.52 5.37
CA PRO A 115 20.43 -4.79 5.86
C PRO A 115 21.07 -5.53 7.05
N GLU A 116 22.36 -5.85 6.94
CA GLU A 116 23.13 -6.54 8.00
C GLU A 116 23.21 -5.72 9.29
N LYS A 117 23.23 -4.39 9.18
CA LYS A 117 23.37 -3.46 10.31
C LYS A 117 22.13 -2.58 10.44
N ARG A 118 21.57 -2.51 11.64
CA ARG A 118 20.44 -1.64 11.98
C ARG A 118 20.93 -0.35 12.62
N ARG A 119 20.42 0.80 12.13
CA ARG A 119 20.62 2.09 12.79
C ARG A 119 19.91 2.08 14.16
N ARG A 120 20.54 2.66 15.16
CA ARG A 120 19.97 2.84 16.51
C ARG A 120 19.97 4.33 16.85
N ASN A 121 18.97 4.76 17.62
CA ASN A 121 18.89 6.10 18.18
C ASN A 121 18.23 6.01 19.56
N SER A 122 18.73 6.78 20.53
CA SER A 122 18.16 6.86 21.87
C SER A 122 17.01 7.85 21.97
N ARG A 123 16.95 8.84 21.06
CA ARG A 123 15.88 9.85 21.02
C ARG A 123 14.62 9.25 20.45
N CYS A 124 13.49 9.43 21.15
CA CYS A 124 12.20 8.90 20.76
C CYS A 124 11.12 9.98 20.72
N LEU A 125 10.07 9.69 19.94
CA LEU A 125 8.72 10.17 20.20
C LEU A 125 8.04 9.17 21.12
N THR A 126 7.39 9.64 22.18
CA THR A 126 6.65 8.78 23.10
C THR A 126 5.21 9.24 23.21
N ILE A 127 4.27 8.35 22.93
CA ILE A 127 2.84 8.57 23.15
C ILE A 127 2.35 7.59 24.22
N THR A 128 1.71 8.12 25.27
CA THR A 128 1.31 7.33 26.44
C THR A 128 -0.19 7.32 26.64
N GLY A 129 -0.68 6.22 27.22
CA GLY A 129 -2.07 6.01 27.58
C GLY A 129 -3.01 6.00 26.38
N CYS A 130 -2.60 5.45 25.25
CA CYS A 130 -3.45 5.33 24.06
C CYS A 130 -4.61 4.36 24.34
N ARG A 131 -5.85 4.86 24.27
CA ARG A 131 -7.10 4.16 24.63
C ARG A 131 -8.19 4.26 23.58
N GLU A 132 -7.89 4.81 22.40
CA GLU A 132 -8.88 4.91 21.33
C GLU A 132 -9.30 3.53 20.80
N ASN A 133 -10.59 3.36 20.49
CA ASN A 133 -11.19 2.11 20.02
C ASN A 133 -10.79 0.89 20.89
N ASN A 134 -10.04 -0.06 20.33
CA ASN A 134 -9.64 -1.29 21.00
C ASN A 134 -8.25 -1.21 21.66
N LEU A 135 -7.59 -0.05 21.66
CA LEU A 135 -6.29 0.13 22.32
C LEU A 135 -6.43 0.00 23.85
N LYS A 136 -5.54 -0.79 24.45
CA LYS A 136 -5.63 -1.22 25.86
C LYS A 136 -4.79 -0.35 26.80
N ASN A 137 -4.96 0.97 26.72
CA ASN A 137 -4.17 1.93 27.50
C ASN A 137 -2.66 1.69 27.35
N ILE A 138 -2.19 1.72 26.10
CA ILE A 138 -0.81 1.35 25.75
C ILE A 138 0.10 2.58 25.67
N ASP A 139 1.37 2.37 26.02
CA ASP A 139 2.45 3.34 25.83
C ASP A 139 3.34 2.89 24.68
N VAL A 140 3.64 3.79 23.74
CA VAL A 140 4.42 3.47 22.54
C VAL A 140 5.57 4.46 22.39
N ARG A 141 6.79 3.91 22.29
CA ARG A 141 8.02 4.66 22.02
C ARG A 141 8.47 4.39 20.59
N ILE A 142 8.64 5.46 19.81
CA ILE A 142 9.08 5.41 18.42
C ILE A 142 10.45 6.10 18.31
N PRO A 143 11.54 5.35 18.08
CA PRO A 143 12.86 5.94 17.92
C PRO A 143 12.93 6.83 16.68
N LEU A 144 13.57 7.99 16.81
CA LEU A 144 13.69 8.97 15.72
C LEU A 144 14.87 8.65 14.81
N GLY A 145 14.77 9.04 13.53
CA GLY A 145 15.84 8.86 12.54
C GLY A 145 16.12 7.41 12.13
N VAL A 146 15.23 6.47 12.47
CA VAL A 146 15.31 5.06 12.08
C VAL A 146 14.06 4.61 11.33
N PHE A 147 14.14 3.46 10.67
CA PHE A 147 13.02 2.84 9.96
C PHE A 147 12.20 2.01 10.95
N THR A 148 11.01 2.48 11.35
CA THR A 148 10.12 1.79 12.30
C THR A 148 8.92 1.21 11.58
N VAL A 149 8.64 -0.07 11.81
CA VAL A 149 7.47 -0.78 11.29
C VAL A 149 6.48 -1.02 12.42
N ILE A 150 5.21 -0.65 12.20
CA ILE A 150 4.10 -1.05 13.07
C ILE A 150 3.38 -2.21 12.37
N THR A 151 3.46 -3.39 12.98
CA THR A 151 2.92 -4.64 12.44
C THR A 151 1.87 -5.25 13.36
N GLY A 152 1.18 -6.30 12.90
CA GLY A 152 0.11 -6.98 13.60
C GLY A 152 -1.03 -7.40 12.66
N VAL A 153 -1.90 -8.29 13.13
CA VAL A 153 -3.06 -8.80 12.37
C VAL A 153 -4.10 -7.70 12.07
N SER A 154 -5.00 -7.94 11.11
CA SER A 154 -6.11 -7.01 10.84
C SER A 154 -6.93 -6.79 12.13
N GLY A 155 -7.36 -5.55 12.37
CA GLY A 155 -8.10 -5.18 13.58
C GLY A 155 -7.25 -5.08 14.87
N SER A 156 -5.93 -5.31 14.83
CA SER A 156 -5.09 -5.21 16.05
C SER A 156 -4.90 -3.80 16.61
N GLY A 157 -5.43 -2.76 15.93
CA GLY A 157 -5.33 -1.37 16.36
C GLY A 157 -4.20 -0.56 15.71
N LYS A 158 -3.51 -1.08 14.68
CA LYS A 158 -2.43 -0.37 13.97
C LYS A 158 -2.88 1.00 13.44
N SER A 159 -3.97 1.02 12.67
CA SER A 159 -4.50 2.26 12.08
C SER A 159 -5.00 3.22 13.15
N THR A 160 -5.65 2.71 14.19
CA THR A 160 -6.07 3.50 15.35
C THR A 160 -4.90 4.17 16.04
N LEU A 161 -3.81 3.44 16.27
CA LEU A 161 -2.61 3.97 16.90
C LEU A 161 -1.93 5.02 16.01
N VAL A 162 -1.74 4.73 14.72
CA VAL A 162 -0.95 5.57 13.80
C VAL A 162 -1.74 6.78 13.32
N TYR A 163 -2.91 6.57 12.73
CA TYR A 163 -3.66 7.62 12.04
C TYR A 163 -4.60 8.34 13.01
N ASP A 164 -5.44 7.61 13.72
CA ASP A 164 -6.49 8.22 14.55
C ASP A 164 -5.91 8.85 15.81
N THR A 165 -4.81 8.30 16.34
CA THR A 165 -4.21 8.76 17.60
C THR A 165 -2.93 9.58 17.34
N LEU A 166 -1.84 8.93 16.93
CA LEU A 166 -0.51 9.55 16.84
C LEU A 166 -0.47 10.70 15.82
N PHE A 167 -0.91 10.47 14.59
CA PHE A 167 -0.86 11.47 13.53
C PHE A 167 -1.73 12.68 13.85
N GLN A 168 -2.96 12.47 14.30
CA GLN A 168 -3.84 13.56 14.70
C GLN A 168 -3.28 14.34 15.90
N ALA A 169 -2.68 13.65 16.89
CA ALA A 169 -2.01 14.31 18.02
C ALA A 169 -0.83 15.18 17.55
N LEU A 170 -0.04 14.68 16.59
CA LEU A 170 1.03 15.45 15.95
C LEU A 170 0.50 16.64 15.16
N GLN A 171 -0.58 16.48 14.38
CA GLN A 171 -1.19 17.59 13.65
C GLN A 171 -1.68 18.69 14.60
N LYS A 172 -2.29 18.31 15.71
CA LYS A 172 -2.75 19.26 16.72
C LYS A 172 -1.57 19.98 17.37
N LYS A 173 -0.49 19.27 17.72
CA LYS A 173 0.67 19.84 18.42
C LYS A 173 1.58 20.70 17.52
N LEU A 174 1.82 20.27 16.27
CA LEU A 174 2.75 20.94 15.35
C LEU A 174 2.08 22.05 14.54
N TYR A 175 0.79 21.93 14.25
CA TYR A 175 0.10 22.84 13.32
C TYR A 175 -1.14 23.53 13.92
N ASN A 176 -1.43 23.34 15.22
CA ASN A 176 -2.67 23.85 15.85
C ASN A 176 -3.95 23.46 15.08
N SER A 177 -3.95 22.28 14.47
CA SER A 177 -5.08 21.77 13.71
C SER A 177 -6.31 21.53 14.60
N ARG A 178 -7.51 21.69 14.04
CA ARG A 178 -8.80 21.45 14.72
C ARG A 178 -9.19 19.97 14.80
N VAL A 179 -8.35 19.06 14.32
CA VAL A 179 -8.58 17.62 14.45
C VAL A 179 -8.63 17.21 15.91
N THR A 180 -9.48 16.24 16.22
CA THR A 180 -9.61 15.68 17.57
C THR A 180 -8.92 14.32 17.58
N PRO A 181 -7.70 14.20 18.13
CA PRO A 181 -7.00 12.93 18.20
C PRO A 181 -7.80 11.92 19.01
N GLY A 182 -7.62 10.64 18.68
CA GLY A 182 -8.04 9.53 19.51
C GLY A 182 -7.51 9.65 20.94
N THR A 183 -8.17 9.01 21.89
CA THR A 183 -7.90 9.18 23.33
C THR A 183 -6.47 8.75 23.71
N TYR A 184 -5.68 9.68 24.26
CA TYR A 184 -4.33 9.44 24.81
C TYR A 184 -4.08 10.31 26.05
N SER A 185 -3.05 9.99 26.83
CA SER A 185 -2.68 10.74 28.04
C SER A 185 -1.64 11.83 27.76
N ARG A 186 -0.55 11.50 27.07
CA ARG A 186 0.56 12.46 26.83
C ARG A 186 1.31 12.13 25.54
N LEU A 187 1.89 13.18 24.92
CA LEU A 187 2.76 13.07 23.74
C LEU A 187 4.05 13.89 23.97
N ASP A 188 5.17 13.18 24.07
CA ASP A 188 6.50 13.70 24.37
C ASP A 188 7.50 13.46 23.24
N PHE A 189 8.51 14.33 23.18
CA PHE A 189 9.56 14.33 22.16
C PHE A 189 10.91 14.51 22.82
N ASP A 190 11.83 13.58 22.58
CA ASP A 190 13.22 13.69 23.04
C ASP A 190 14.09 14.48 22.02
N ALA A 191 13.50 14.94 20.92
CA ALA A 191 14.11 15.76 19.89
C ALA A 191 13.05 16.60 19.17
N GLU A 192 13.48 17.70 18.55
CA GLU A 192 12.58 18.54 17.75
C GLU A 192 12.06 17.79 16.51
N ILE A 193 10.76 17.93 16.25
CA ILE A 193 10.09 17.44 15.03
C ILE A 193 9.33 18.61 14.44
N ASP A 194 9.82 19.13 13.31
CA ASP A 194 9.23 20.34 12.70
C ASP A 194 7.94 20.04 11.94
N ARG A 195 7.86 18.85 11.33
CA ARG A 195 6.76 18.47 10.44
C ARG A 195 6.45 16.99 10.52
N VAL A 196 5.16 16.69 10.38
CA VAL A 196 4.63 15.36 10.08
C VAL A 196 3.99 15.37 8.69
N ILE A 197 4.31 14.36 7.88
CA ILE A 197 3.75 14.13 6.54
C ILE A 197 3.22 12.70 6.51
N VAL A 198 1.97 12.53 6.08
CA VAL A 198 1.38 11.23 5.82
C VAL A 198 1.29 11.03 4.32
N ILE A 199 1.76 9.87 3.87
CA ILE A 199 1.61 9.38 2.51
C ILE A 199 0.73 8.14 2.62
N ASP A 200 -0.48 8.22 2.05
CA ASP A 200 -1.47 7.15 2.08
C ASP A 200 -1.90 6.77 0.65
N GLN A 201 -2.88 5.88 0.56
CA GLN A 201 -3.45 5.42 -0.72
C GLN A 201 -4.56 6.35 -1.25
N SER A 202 -4.72 7.56 -0.68
CA SER A 202 -5.73 8.47 -1.19
C SER A 202 -5.38 8.93 -2.62
N PRO A 203 -6.36 9.08 -3.52
CA PRO A 203 -6.09 9.52 -4.88
C PRO A 203 -5.36 10.87 -4.90
N ILE A 204 -4.27 10.93 -5.67
CA ILE A 204 -3.42 12.13 -5.88
C ILE A 204 -4.25 13.35 -6.31
N GLY A 205 -5.37 13.12 -7.02
CA GLY A 205 -6.39 14.12 -7.27
C GLY A 205 -7.69 13.47 -7.76
N ARG A 206 -8.81 14.17 -7.59
CA ARG A 206 -10.15 13.69 -8.00
C ARG A 206 -10.61 14.26 -9.34
N THR A 207 -9.77 15.05 -10.02
CA THR A 207 -10.12 15.69 -11.28
C THR A 207 -9.16 15.29 -12.39
N PRO A 208 -9.62 15.25 -13.65
CA PRO A 208 -8.75 14.96 -14.80
C PRO A 208 -7.58 15.94 -14.99
N ARG A 209 -7.62 17.11 -14.32
CA ARG A 209 -6.56 18.12 -14.38
C ARG A 209 -5.36 17.78 -13.49
N SER A 210 -5.52 16.82 -12.57
CA SER A 210 -4.45 16.35 -11.71
C SER A 210 -3.73 15.19 -12.37
N ASN A 211 -2.44 15.37 -12.62
CA ASN A 211 -1.54 14.36 -13.16
C ASN A 211 -0.20 14.38 -12.40
N PRO A 212 0.70 13.40 -12.61
CA PRO A 212 1.98 13.35 -11.91
C PRO A 212 2.80 14.64 -12.02
N ALA A 213 2.79 15.30 -13.18
CA ALA A 213 3.56 16.52 -13.39
C ALA A 213 3.03 17.72 -12.57
N THR A 214 1.71 17.84 -12.45
CA THR A 214 1.08 18.88 -11.63
C THR A 214 1.23 18.62 -10.12
N TYR A 215 1.29 17.34 -9.73
CA TYR A 215 1.41 16.96 -8.32
C TYR A 215 2.82 17.17 -7.79
N THR A 216 3.84 16.76 -8.54
CA THR A 216 5.26 16.96 -8.18
C THR A 216 5.75 18.38 -8.41
N LYS A 217 4.91 19.27 -8.96
CA LYS A 217 5.21 20.66 -9.33
C LYS A 217 6.24 20.82 -10.46
N VAL A 218 6.67 19.74 -11.10
CA VAL A 218 7.53 19.84 -12.30
C VAL A 218 6.83 20.57 -13.46
N PHE A 219 5.49 20.50 -13.53
CA PHE A 219 4.75 21.24 -14.55
C PHE A 219 4.89 22.77 -14.40
N ASP A 220 5.15 23.27 -13.19
CA ASP A 220 5.37 24.69 -12.95
C ASP A 220 6.68 25.15 -13.61
N GLU A 221 7.73 24.33 -13.48
CA GLU A 221 9.02 24.54 -14.12
C GLU A 221 8.91 24.44 -15.65
N ILE A 222 8.18 23.44 -16.16
CA ILE A 222 7.89 23.31 -17.59
C ILE A 222 7.19 24.57 -18.11
N ARG A 223 6.14 25.04 -17.43
CA ARG A 223 5.43 26.28 -17.82
C ARG A 223 6.35 27.49 -17.82
N ARG A 224 7.26 27.61 -16.84
CA ARG A 224 8.25 28.69 -16.79
C ARG A 224 9.15 28.66 -18.03
N VAL A 225 9.73 27.51 -18.35
CA VAL A 225 10.60 27.34 -19.52
C VAL A 225 9.87 27.66 -20.82
N PHE A 226 8.62 27.24 -20.97
CA PHE A 226 7.82 27.57 -22.16
C PHE A 226 7.55 29.08 -22.29
N ALA A 227 7.28 29.77 -21.18
CA ALA A 227 7.08 31.21 -21.17
C ALA A 227 8.37 32.01 -21.48
N GLU A 228 9.54 31.40 -21.29
CA GLU A 228 10.84 32.01 -21.60
C GLU A 228 11.19 31.97 -23.10
N THR A 229 10.48 31.17 -23.90
CA THR A 229 10.71 31.06 -25.35
C THR A 229 10.49 32.40 -26.06
N ARG A 230 11.24 32.64 -27.15
CA ARG A 230 11.15 33.89 -27.93
C ARG A 230 9.71 34.15 -28.39
N GLU A 231 9.05 33.11 -28.90
CA GLU A 231 7.66 33.21 -29.39
C GLU A 231 6.69 33.60 -28.27
N ALA A 232 6.81 32.98 -27.09
CA ALA A 232 5.99 33.32 -25.93
C ALA A 232 6.21 34.78 -25.49
N LYS A 233 7.47 35.24 -25.47
CA LYS A 233 7.80 36.64 -25.13
C LYS A 233 7.22 37.64 -26.12
N VAL A 234 7.36 37.39 -27.43
CA VAL A 234 6.79 38.25 -28.49
C VAL A 234 5.26 38.33 -28.38
N ARG A 235 4.60 37.22 -28.04
CA ARG A 235 3.14 37.13 -27.89
C ARG A 235 2.62 37.52 -26.51
N GLY A 236 3.51 37.84 -25.56
CA GLY A 236 3.14 38.19 -24.18
C GLY A 236 2.55 37.04 -23.35
N TYR A 237 2.83 35.78 -23.71
CA TYR A 237 2.35 34.61 -22.98
C TYR A 237 3.11 34.44 -21.66
N LYS A 238 2.35 34.22 -20.58
CA LYS A 238 2.85 34.01 -19.21
C LYS A 238 2.75 32.53 -18.83
N PRO A 239 3.49 32.08 -17.79
CA PRO A 239 3.28 30.76 -17.20
C PRO A 239 1.91 30.74 -16.49
N GLY A 240 0.83 30.57 -17.27
CA GLY A 240 -0.55 30.56 -16.78
C GLY A 240 -0.77 29.42 -15.79
N ARG A 241 -1.65 29.59 -14.80
CA ARG A 241 -1.89 28.61 -13.72
C ARG A 241 -2.33 27.23 -14.21
#